data_AF-A0A1H4FJ31-F1
#
_entry.id   AF-A0A1H4FJ31-F1
#
_cell.length_a   1.000
_cell.length_b   1.000
_cell.length_c   1.000
_cell.angle_alpha   90.00
_cell.angle_beta   90.00
_cell.angle_gamma   90.00
#
_symmetry.space_group_name_H-M   'P 1'
#
loop_
_entity.id
_entity.type
_entity.pdbx_description
1 polymer ?
#
loop_
_entity_poly.entity_id
_entity_poly.type
_entity_poly.pdbx_seq_one_letter_code
_entity_poly.pdbx_strand_id
1 'polypeptide(L)'
;MTYYAVLDTNVLVSALLKNGSVPWQVAEEALHGDIIPVLNDEILTEYEDVLNRPKFKFEKRTVDVFLNDLKKRAVYAEVGLIEDIVPDPKDVVFYAVLMEKRKEEEAYLVTGNLKHYPVKTYVVTPKEMLDILREG
;
A
#
# COMPACT_ATOMS: atom_id res chain seq x y z
N MET A 1 -6.24 15.73 7.50
CA MET A 1 -7.24 15.35 6.45
C MET A 1 -7.03 13.87 6.17
N THR A 2 -8.06 13.09 5.83
CA THR A 2 -7.89 11.64 5.64
C THR A 2 -7.60 11.30 4.18
N TYR A 3 -6.63 10.42 3.92
CA TYR A 3 -6.20 10.02 2.59
C TYR A 3 -6.38 8.52 2.37
N TYR A 4 -6.86 8.13 1.19
CA TYR A 4 -6.95 6.72 0.81
C TYR A 4 -5.67 6.27 0.11
N ALA A 5 -5.11 5.12 0.49
CA ALA A 5 -3.92 4.60 -0.16
C ALA A 5 -3.93 3.09 -0.33
N VAL A 6 -3.55 2.65 -1.53
CA VAL A 6 -3.10 1.28 -1.79
C VAL A 6 -1.60 1.24 -1.52
N LEU A 7 -1.15 0.41 -0.59
CA LEU A 7 0.26 0.26 -0.28
C LEU A 7 0.84 -0.90 -1.10
N ASP A 8 1.92 -0.67 -1.84
CA ASP A 8 2.67 -1.76 -2.45
C ASP A 8 3.32 -2.61 -1.34
N THR A 9 3.36 -3.92 -1.53
CA THR A 9 3.99 -4.86 -0.59
C THR A 9 5.44 -4.50 -0.27
N ASN A 10 6.18 -3.89 -1.20
CA ASN A 10 7.55 -3.46 -0.95
C ASN A 10 7.66 -2.39 0.15
N VAL A 11 6.62 -1.57 0.34
CA VAL A 11 6.55 -0.55 1.40
C VAL A 11 6.41 -1.25 2.74
N LEU A 12 5.52 -2.24 2.84
CA LEU A 12 5.31 -3.01 4.07
C LEU A 12 6.55 -3.82 4.46
N VAL A 13 7.18 -4.49 3.49
CA VAL A 13 8.46 -5.19 3.70
C VAL A 13 9.52 -4.21 4.22
N SER A 14 9.65 -3.03 3.59
CA SER A 14 10.66 -2.04 3.99
C SER A 14 10.37 -1.44 5.37
N ALA A 15 9.09 -1.24 5.71
CA ALA A 15 8.65 -0.78 7.02
C ALA A 15 9.06 -1.77 8.11
N LEU A 16 8.73 -3.04 7.94
CA LEU A 16 9.04 -4.10 8.91
C LEU A 16 10.54 -4.43 9.00
N LEU A 17 11.32 -4.16 7.94
CA LEU A 17 12.79 -4.31 7.98
C LEU A 17 13.47 -3.21 8.81
N LYS A 18 12.91 -2.00 8.84
CA LYS A 18 13.56 -0.84 9.48
C LYS A 18 12.53 0.09 10.12
N ASN A 19 12.37 -0.03 11.43
CA ASN A 19 11.60 0.91 12.24
C ASN A 19 12.11 2.35 12.05
N GLY A 20 11.17 3.30 12.01
CA GLY A 20 11.45 4.73 11.83
C GLY A 20 11.89 5.13 10.41
N SER A 21 12.00 4.18 9.47
CA SER A 21 12.21 4.50 8.05
C SER A 21 11.02 5.26 7.44
N VAL A 22 11.20 5.86 6.26
CA VAL A 22 10.12 6.54 5.54
C VAL A 22 8.95 5.57 5.23
N PRO A 23 9.17 4.32 4.74
CA PRO A 23 8.10 3.32 4.64
C PRO A 23 7.43 2.97 5.97
N TRP A 24 8.19 2.92 7.08
CA TRP A 24 7.62 2.71 8.41
C TRP A 24 6.65 3.82 8.79
N GLN A 25 7.01 5.08 8.56
CA GLN A 25 6.13 6.23 8.84
C GLN A 25 4.83 6.14 8.03
N VAL A 26 4.89 5.77 6.75
CA VAL A 26 3.66 5.54 5.94
C VAL A 26 2.82 4.40 6.52
N ALA A 27 3.45 3.30 6.93
CA ALA A 27 2.74 2.19 7.55
C ALA A 27 2.11 2.59 8.91
N GLU A 28 2.80 3.41 9.70
CA GLU A 28 2.29 3.94 10.97
C GLU A 28 1.05 4.83 10.76
N GLU A 29 1.09 5.70 9.76
CA GLU A 29 -0.08 6.50 9.34
C GLU A 29 -1.24 5.62 8.88
N ALA A 30 -0.96 4.50 8.21
CA ALA A 30 -1.96 3.53 7.76
C ALA A 30 -2.58 2.70 8.90
N LEU A 31 -1.81 2.45 9.97
CA LEU A 31 -2.25 1.72 11.16
C LEU A 31 -3.03 2.62 12.14
N HIS A 32 -2.59 3.86 12.30
CA HIS A 32 -3.03 4.70 13.42
C HIS A 32 -3.32 6.15 13.05
N GLY A 33 -2.81 6.64 11.93
CA GLY A 33 -2.88 8.05 11.54
C GLY A 33 -3.93 8.34 10.47
N ASP A 34 -3.58 9.16 9.50
CA ASP A 34 -4.50 9.76 8.53
C ASP A 34 -4.60 9.00 7.19
N ILE A 35 -3.85 7.91 7.02
CA ILE A 35 -3.99 7.04 5.86
C ILE A 35 -5.03 5.95 6.14
N ILE A 36 -5.97 5.78 5.21
CA ILE A 36 -6.93 4.68 5.17
C ILE A 36 -6.48 3.69 4.10
N PRO A 37 -6.03 2.48 4.49
CA PRO A 37 -5.65 1.44 3.52
C PRO A 37 -6.82 1.08 2.62
N VAL A 38 -6.56 0.94 1.32
CA VAL A 38 -7.51 0.40 0.35
C VAL A 38 -7.03 -0.98 -0.04
N LEU A 39 -7.81 -2.01 0.28
CA LEU A 39 -7.42 -3.41 0.13
C LEU A 39 -8.47 -4.20 -0.64
N ASN A 40 -8.06 -5.35 -1.16
CA ASN A 40 -8.93 -6.44 -1.55
C ASN A 40 -8.31 -7.77 -1.11
N ASP A 41 -9.01 -8.89 -1.34
CA ASP A 41 -8.54 -10.22 -0.91
C ASP A 41 -7.23 -10.64 -1.60
N GLU A 42 -7.01 -10.25 -2.86
CA GLU A 42 -5.79 -10.56 -3.60
C GLU A 42 -4.57 -9.82 -3.03
N ILE A 43 -4.70 -8.53 -2.71
CA ILE A 43 -3.66 -7.73 -2.05
C ILE A 43 -3.33 -8.31 -0.68
N LEU A 44 -4.35 -8.68 0.10
CA LEU A 44 -4.15 -9.32 1.41
C LEU A 44 -3.41 -10.64 1.29
N THR A 45 -3.73 -11.45 0.28
CA THR A 45 -3.04 -12.71 0.00
C THR A 45 -1.58 -12.46 -0.36
N GLU A 46 -1.29 -11.49 -1.24
CA GLU A 46 0.09 -11.12 -1.58
C GLU A 46 0.87 -10.64 -0.36
N TYR A 47 0.26 -9.84 0.53
CA TYR A 47 0.90 -9.42 1.77
C TYR A 47 1.23 -10.61 2.67
N GLU A 48 0.27 -11.50 2.91
CA GLU A 48 0.47 -12.69 3.73
C GLU A 48 1.60 -13.57 3.16
N ASP A 49 1.57 -13.83 1.86
CA ASP A 49 2.57 -14.64 1.16
C ASP A 49 3.96 -14.02 1.20
N VAL A 50 4.08 -12.71 0.94
CA VAL A 50 5.37 -12.03 0.87
C VAL A 50 5.98 -11.85 2.25
N LEU A 51 5.21 -11.39 3.23
CA LEU A 51 5.73 -11.10 4.57
C LEU A 51 6.15 -12.37 5.32
N ASN A 52 5.53 -13.52 5.01
CA ASN A 52 5.92 -14.80 5.59
C ASN A 52 7.11 -15.48 4.88
N ARG A 53 7.70 -14.88 3.83
CA ARG A 53 8.86 -15.49 3.15
C ARG A 53 10.07 -15.58 4.11
N PRO A 54 10.71 -16.77 4.25
CA PRO A 54 11.81 -16.98 5.20
C PRO A 54 12.99 -16.01 5.04
N LYS A 55 13.22 -15.50 3.83
CA LYS A 55 14.31 -14.56 3.52
C LYS A 55 14.23 -13.24 4.33
N PHE A 56 13.03 -12.82 4.72
CA PHE A 56 12.83 -11.59 5.49
C PHE A 56 12.97 -11.80 7.00
N LYS A 57 12.83 -13.04 7.47
CA LYS A 57 13.02 -13.42 8.88
C LYS A 57 12.12 -12.65 9.86
N PHE A 58 10.95 -12.20 9.41
CA PHE A 58 9.95 -11.61 10.31
C PHE A 58 9.35 -12.69 11.21
N GLU A 59 9.09 -12.35 12.46
CA GLU A 59 8.33 -13.23 13.35
C GLU A 59 6.88 -13.33 12.88
N LYS A 60 6.34 -14.55 12.78
CA LYS A 60 4.97 -14.78 12.32
C LYS A 60 3.96 -13.94 13.13
N ARG A 61 4.12 -13.88 14.46
CA ARG A 61 3.25 -13.08 15.33
C ARG A 61 3.26 -11.60 14.97
N THR A 62 4.42 -11.05 14.62
CA THR A 62 4.55 -9.65 14.20
C THR A 62 3.82 -9.39 12.89
N VAL A 63 3.97 -10.30 11.91
CA VAL A 63 3.23 -10.22 10.63
C VAL A 63 1.72 -10.32 10.86
N ASP A 64 1.27 -11.30 11.65
CA ASP A 64 -0.14 -11.52 11.95
C ASP A 64 -0.77 -10.29 12.64
N VAL A 65 -0.09 -9.70 13.63
CA VAL A 65 -0.58 -8.49 14.34
C VAL A 65 -0.65 -7.30 13.37
N PHE A 66 0.43 -7.06 12.63
CA PHE A 66 0.51 -5.95 11.68
C PHE A 66 -0.61 -6.00 10.63
N LEU A 67 -0.82 -7.15 10.00
CA LEU A 67 -1.87 -7.31 8.98
C LEU A 67 -3.28 -7.22 9.57
N ASN A 68 -3.50 -7.75 10.77
CA ASN A 68 -4.80 -7.61 11.44
C ASN A 68 -5.13 -6.15 11.78
N ASP A 69 -4.14 -5.37 12.19
CA ASP A 69 -4.34 -3.95 12.49
C ASP A 69 -4.56 -3.13 11.21
N LEU A 70 -3.87 -3.47 10.12
CA LEU A 70 -4.15 -2.87 8.81
C LEU A 70 -5.57 -3.17 8.33
N LYS A 71 -6.03 -4.43 8.46
CA LYS A 71 -7.40 -4.86 8.10
C LYS A 71 -8.47 -4.10 8.88
N LYS A 72 -8.27 -3.81 10.16
CA LYS A 72 -9.23 -3.04 10.99
C LYS A 72 -9.43 -1.59 10.51
N ARG A 73 -8.41 -1.02 9.86
CA ARG A 73 -8.40 0.36 9.35
C ARG A 73 -8.84 0.45 7.88
N ALA A 74 -8.79 -0.67 7.17
CA ALA A 74 -8.96 -0.68 5.73
C ALA A 74 -10.40 -0.45 5.27
N VAL A 75 -10.52 0.13 4.08
CA VAL A 75 -11.71 -0.01 3.25
C VAL A 75 -11.43 -1.01 2.14
N TYR A 76 -12.48 -1.71 1.73
CA TYR A 76 -12.38 -2.74 0.70
C TYR A 76 -12.92 -2.20 -0.62
N ALA A 77 -12.17 -2.42 -1.70
CA ALA A 77 -12.57 -2.04 -3.05
C ALA A 77 -12.42 -3.22 -4.00
N GLU A 78 -13.29 -3.27 -5.00
CA GLU A 78 -13.23 -4.26 -6.08
C GLU A 78 -12.06 -3.96 -7.03
N VAL A 79 -11.74 -4.93 -7.89
CA VAL A 79 -10.76 -4.74 -8.96
C VAL A 79 -11.40 -3.93 -10.08
N GLY A 80 -10.91 -2.71 -10.29
CA GLY A 80 -11.43 -1.82 -11.33
C GLY A 80 -10.96 -2.18 -12.73
N LEU A 81 -11.75 -1.78 -13.73
CA LEU A 81 -11.31 -1.79 -15.13
C LEU A 81 -10.18 -0.77 -15.32
N ILE A 82 -9.08 -1.21 -15.92
CA ILE A 82 -7.94 -0.34 -16.25
C ILE A 82 -7.70 -0.34 -17.76
N GLU A 83 -7.50 0.85 -18.33
CA GLU A 83 -7.08 1.02 -19.71
C GLU A 83 -5.56 1.26 -19.82
N ASP A 84 -4.94 1.73 -18.73
CA ASP A 84 -3.50 1.93 -18.64
C ASP A 84 -2.76 0.58 -18.67
N ILE A 85 -1.64 0.55 -19.38
CA ILE A 85 -0.72 -0.60 -19.35
C ILE A 85 0.13 -0.51 -18.09
N VAL A 86 -0.04 -1.48 -17.18
CA VAL A 86 0.83 -1.62 -16.00
C VAL A 86 2.10 -2.36 -16.43
N PRO A 87 3.29 -1.75 -16.28
CA PRO A 87 4.56 -2.35 -16.71
C PRO A 87 4.87 -3.72 -16.08
N ASP A 88 4.59 -3.90 -14.78
CA ASP A 88 4.72 -5.21 -14.13
C ASP A 88 3.35 -5.90 -14.02
N PRO A 89 3.14 -7.05 -14.69
CA PRO A 89 1.87 -7.77 -14.63
C PRO A 89 1.45 -8.21 -13.22
N LYS A 90 2.40 -8.37 -12.28
CA LYS A 90 2.09 -8.76 -10.90
C LYS A 90 1.51 -7.61 -10.08
N ASP A 91 1.79 -6.38 -10.51
CA ASP A 91 1.38 -5.18 -9.81
C ASP A 91 0.04 -4.60 -10.33
N VAL A 92 -0.57 -5.28 -11.31
CA VAL A 92 -1.86 -4.92 -11.90
C VAL A 92 -2.96 -4.79 -10.85
N VAL A 93 -3.03 -5.72 -9.89
CA VAL A 93 -4.09 -5.73 -8.88
C VAL A 93 -4.06 -4.47 -8.00
N PHE A 94 -2.87 -4.02 -7.60
CA PHE A 94 -2.71 -2.80 -6.79
C PHE A 94 -3.19 -1.57 -7.56
N TYR A 95 -2.81 -1.46 -8.84
CA TYR A 95 -3.23 -0.35 -9.68
C TYR A 95 -4.74 -0.39 -9.97
N ALA A 96 -5.31 -1.57 -10.24
CA ALA A 96 -6.73 -1.72 -10.52
C ALA A 96 -7.62 -1.38 -9.31
N VAL A 97 -7.23 -1.82 -8.11
CA VAL A 97 -7.92 -1.46 -6.85
C VAL A 97 -7.82 0.04 -6.58
N LEU A 98 -6.65 0.64 -6.83
CA LEU A 98 -6.48 2.11 -6.77
C LEU A 98 -7.45 2.80 -7.71
N MET A 99 -7.50 2.38 -8.98
CA MET A 99 -8.33 3.01 -10.00
C MET A 99 -9.82 2.90 -9.69
N GLU A 100 -10.26 1.79 -9.09
CA GLU A 100 -11.64 1.66 -8.61
C GLU A 100 -11.94 2.70 -7.53
N LYS A 101 -11.10 2.80 -6.51
CA LYS A 101 -11.31 3.77 -5.43
C LYS A 101 -11.30 5.22 -5.94
N ARG A 102 -10.46 5.52 -6.95
CA ARG A 102 -10.35 6.84 -7.58
C ARG A 102 -11.59 7.29 -8.36
N LYS A 103 -12.58 6.43 -8.57
CA LYS A 103 -13.89 6.84 -9.11
C LYS A 103 -14.73 7.65 -8.11
N GLU A 104 -14.48 7.46 -6.82
CA GLU A 104 -15.26 8.06 -5.74
C GLU A 104 -14.48 9.10 -4.96
N GLU A 105 -13.21 8.81 -4.66
CA GLU A 105 -12.39 9.59 -3.74
C GLU A 105 -10.97 9.78 -4.26
N GLU A 106 -10.29 10.81 -3.78
CA GLU A 106 -8.86 10.93 -4.02
C GLU A 106 -8.08 9.81 -3.31
N ALA A 107 -7.35 9.01 -4.09
CA ALA A 107 -6.56 7.89 -3.56
C ALA A 107 -5.19 7.77 -4.23
N TYR A 108 -4.23 7.22 -3.52
CA TYR A 108 -2.82 7.11 -3.94
C TYR A 108 -2.36 5.66 -3.95
N LEU A 109 -1.45 5.32 -4.87
CA LEU A 109 -0.67 4.09 -4.79
C LEU A 109 0.72 4.45 -4.29
N VAL A 110 1.11 3.88 -3.16
CA VAL A 110 2.39 4.15 -2.53
C VAL A 110 3.34 3.00 -2.79
N THR A 111 4.45 3.26 -3.50
CA THR A 111 5.42 2.23 -3.87
C THR A 111 6.86 2.73 -3.82
N GLY A 112 7.78 1.86 -3.41
CA GLY A 112 9.22 2.07 -3.62
C GLY A 112 9.72 1.76 -5.04
N ASN A 113 8.87 1.20 -5.93
CA ASN A 113 9.24 0.68 -7.25
C ASN A 113 8.43 1.37 -8.37
N LEU A 114 8.53 2.70 -8.50
CA LEU A 114 7.75 3.48 -9.48
C LEU A 114 7.74 2.92 -10.91
N LYS A 115 8.87 2.32 -11.35
CA LYS A 115 9.00 1.71 -12.69
C LYS A 115 8.04 0.53 -12.97
N HIS A 116 7.41 -0.05 -11.95
CA HIS A 116 6.44 -1.14 -12.11
C HIS A 116 5.05 -0.64 -12.50
N TYR A 117 4.80 0.66 -12.37
CA TYR A 117 3.49 1.28 -12.55
C TYR A 117 3.52 2.32 -13.67
N PRO A 118 2.34 2.69 -14.22
CA PRO A 118 2.21 3.84 -15.10
C PRO A 118 2.69 5.12 -14.39
N VAL A 119 3.33 6.02 -15.13
CA VAL A 119 3.76 7.32 -14.59
C VAL A 119 2.54 8.22 -14.43
N LYS A 120 2.07 8.38 -13.20
CA LYS A 120 0.88 9.17 -12.82
C LYS A 120 1.15 9.93 -11.53
N THR A 121 0.50 11.08 -11.34
CA THR A 121 0.68 11.93 -10.13
C THR A 121 0.19 11.27 -8.84
N TYR A 122 -0.66 10.24 -8.94
CA TYR A 122 -1.21 9.48 -7.83
C TYR A 122 -0.49 8.15 -7.61
N VAL A 123 0.61 7.90 -8.32
CA VAL A 123 1.55 6.81 -8.03
C VAL A 123 2.79 7.45 -7.44
N VAL A 124 2.98 7.28 -6.14
CA VAL A 124 3.91 8.08 -5.34
C VAL A 124 4.87 7.20 -4.55
N THR A 125 6.02 7.76 -4.21
CA THR A 125 6.94 7.16 -3.26
C THR A 125 6.44 7.33 -1.82
N PRO A 126 6.94 6.53 -0.86
CA PRO A 126 6.65 6.76 0.56
C PRO A 126 6.99 8.18 1.03
N LYS A 127 8.03 8.80 0.47
CA LYS A 127 8.44 10.15 0.85
C LYS A 127 7.41 11.19 0.37
N GLU A 128 7.00 11.09 -0.89
CA GLU A 128 5.98 11.96 -1.48
C GLU A 128 4.64 11.82 -0.75
N MET A 129 4.23 10.60 -0.37
CA MET A 129 3.01 10.38 0.42
C MET A 129 3.03 11.13 1.76
N LEU A 130 4.16 11.10 2.48
CA LEU A 130 4.30 11.84 3.74
C LEU A 130 4.32 13.35 3.53
N ASP A 131 4.86 13.83 2.41
CA ASP A 131 4.84 15.26 2.10
C ASP A 131 3.42 15.72 1.77
N ILE A 132 2.63 14.92 1.02
CA ILE A 132 1.19 15.14 0.79
C ILE A 132 0.42 15.26 2.11
N LEU A 133 0.69 14.36 3.07
CA LEU A 133 0.05 14.38 4.40
C LEU A 133 0.36 15.65 5.21
N ARG A 134 1.51 16.29 4.98
CA ARG A 134 1.93 17.49 5.72
C ARG A 134 1.40 18.78 5.12
N GLU A 135 1.14 18.76 3.82
CA GLU A 135 0.70 19.93 3.06
C GLU A 135 -0.82 20.10 3.04
N GLY A 136 -1.59 19.05 3.33
CA GLY A 136 -3.06 19.09 3.44
C GLY A 136 -3.57 19.16 4.87
#